data_AF-A0A949DW49-F1
#
_entry.id   AF-A0A949DW49-F1
#
_cell.length_a   1.000
_cell.length_b   1.000
_cell.length_c   1.000
_cell.angle_alpha   90.00
_cell.angle_beta   90.00
_cell.angle_gamma   90.00
#
_symmetry.space_group_name_H-M   'P 1'
#
loop_
_entity.id
_entity.type
_entity.pdbx_description
1 polymer ?
#
loop_
_entity_poly.entity_id
_entity_poly.type
_entity_poly.pdbx_seq_one_letter_code
_entity_poly.pdbx_strand_id
1 'polypeptide(L)'
;MSGKESIPLEDLLKHPDVQKVTSNINQELVERREYTPPICKVFTYPYTALHDNSKFRFVIDNEAKKQLPNIIDNKVQNITGTEDLEESLKEKYCKKRNIGIVFSGGPAPGGHNVIAGLYDAAKKAGPENKIYGFLLGPDGILENEVIEIT
;
A
#
# COMPACT_ATOMS: atom_id res chain seq x y z
N MET A 1 -29.87 -23.69 44.43
CA MET A 1 -29.17 -23.38 43.17
C MET A 1 -28.04 -22.43 43.53
N SER A 2 -26.81 -22.94 43.65
CA SER A 2 -25.67 -22.12 44.06
C SER A 2 -25.39 -21.08 42.99
N GLY A 3 -25.56 -19.80 43.33
CA GLY A 3 -25.24 -18.68 42.44
C GLY A 3 -23.75 -18.72 42.16
N LYS A 4 -23.36 -18.86 40.90
CA LYS A 4 -21.96 -18.70 40.50
C LYS A 4 -21.54 -17.27 40.85
N GLU A 5 -20.65 -17.12 41.81
CA GLU A 5 -20.01 -15.84 42.12
C GLU A 5 -19.37 -15.30 40.84
N SER A 6 -19.71 -14.07 40.49
CA SER A 6 -19.15 -13.40 39.33
C SER A 6 -17.69 -13.11 39.59
N ILE A 7 -16.80 -13.67 38.77
CA ILE A 7 -15.37 -13.37 38.82
C ILE A 7 -15.20 -11.88 38.46
N PRO A 8 -14.53 -11.07 39.30
CA PRO A 8 -14.21 -9.69 38.97
C PRO A 8 -13.41 -9.60 37.67
N LEU A 9 -13.73 -8.62 36.81
CA LEU A 9 -13.10 -8.46 35.50
C LEU A 9 -11.58 -8.30 35.64
N GLU A 10 -11.12 -7.59 36.66
CA GLU A 10 -9.72 -7.35 36.93
C GLU A 10 -8.94 -8.65 37.21
N ASP A 11 -9.59 -9.63 37.82
CA ASP A 11 -8.96 -10.92 38.13
C ASP A 11 -9.02 -11.87 36.92
N LEU A 12 -10.05 -11.75 36.09
CA LEU A 12 -10.12 -12.44 34.80
C LEU A 12 -9.02 -11.94 33.84
N LEU A 13 -8.78 -10.63 33.77
CA LEU A 13 -7.73 -10.03 32.93
C LEU A 13 -6.30 -10.37 33.37
N LYS A 14 -6.11 -10.82 34.62
CA LYS A 14 -4.81 -11.32 35.11
C LYS A 14 -4.55 -12.77 34.71
N HIS A 15 -5.57 -13.49 34.23
CA HIS A 15 -5.41 -14.88 33.84
C HIS A 15 -4.47 -14.98 32.63
N PRO A 16 -3.46 -15.88 32.64
CA PRO A 16 -2.47 -15.99 31.55
C PRO A 16 -3.10 -16.18 30.17
N ASP A 17 -4.14 -17.00 30.09
CA ASP A 17 -4.84 -17.25 28.82
C ASP A 17 -5.58 -16.02 28.30
N VAL A 18 -6.14 -15.20 29.20
CA VAL A 18 -6.83 -13.96 28.80
C VAL A 18 -5.80 -12.95 28.31
N GLN A 19 -4.70 -12.77 29.02
CA GLN A 19 -3.59 -11.92 28.59
C GLN A 19 -3.03 -12.34 27.23
N LYS A 20 -2.93 -13.65 26.97
CA LYS A 20 -2.47 -14.20 25.70
C LYS A 20 -3.38 -13.80 24.53
N VAL A 21 -4.69 -13.81 24.72
CA VAL A 21 -5.68 -13.48 23.68
C VAL A 21 -5.84 -11.96 23.51
N THR A 22 -5.80 -11.20 24.61
CA THR A 22 -5.98 -9.74 24.60
C THR A 22 -4.69 -8.95 24.32
N SER A 23 -3.55 -9.65 24.26
CA SER A 23 -2.27 -9.07 23.88
C SER A 23 -2.36 -8.39 22.51
N ASN A 24 -1.58 -7.31 22.34
CA ASN A 24 -1.39 -6.67 21.03
C ASN A 24 -0.69 -7.59 20.01
N ILE A 25 -0.08 -8.68 20.48
CA ILE A 25 0.40 -9.80 19.67
C ILE A 25 -0.27 -11.06 20.19
N ASN A 26 -1.33 -11.48 19.50
CA ASN A 26 -2.07 -12.71 19.76
C ASN A 26 -1.99 -13.66 18.55
N GLN A 27 -2.54 -14.86 18.71
CA GLN A 27 -2.47 -15.90 17.68
C GLN A 27 -3.16 -15.47 16.38
N GLU A 28 -4.30 -14.80 16.48
CA GLU A 28 -5.08 -14.30 15.35
C GLU A 28 -4.29 -13.27 14.53
N LEU A 29 -3.54 -12.39 15.20
CA LEU A 29 -2.68 -11.43 14.52
C LEU A 29 -1.50 -12.12 13.81
N VAL A 30 -0.92 -13.14 14.42
CA VAL A 30 0.17 -13.94 13.82
C VAL A 30 -0.34 -14.64 12.56
N GLU A 31 -1.45 -15.37 12.66
CA GLU A 31 -2.09 -16.04 11.52
C GLU A 31 -2.49 -15.04 10.43
N ARG A 32 -2.98 -13.85 10.82
CA ARG A 32 -3.33 -12.79 9.86
C ARG A 32 -2.12 -12.24 9.12
N ARG A 33 -0.94 -12.20 9.73
CA ARG A 33 0.31 -11.74 9.07
C ARG A 33 0.85 -12.75 8.07
N GLU A 34 0.52 -14.04 8.22
CA GLU A 34 0.89 -15.09 7.26
C GLU A 34 0.03 -15.06 5.98
N TYR A 35 -1.12 -14.40 6.02
CA TYR A 35 -2.00 -14.28 4.87
C TYR A 35 -1.32 -13.54 3.70
N THR A 36 -1.24 -14.23 2.55
CA THR A 36 -0.75 -13.64 1.29
C THR A 36 -1.92 -13.16 0.44
N PRO A 37 -2.07 -11.85 0.17
CA PRO A 37 -3.14 -11.34 -0.68
C PRO A 37 -3.03 -11.86 -2.13
N PRO A 38 -4.15 -12.16 -2.80
CA PRO A 38 -4.13 -12.53 -4.21
C PRO A 38 -3.67 -11.35 -5.07
N ILE A 39 -2.80 -11.61 -6.03
CA ILE A 39 -2.29 -10.61 -6.97
C ILE A 39 -2.95 -10.76 -8.34
N CYS A 40 -3.17 -9.64 -9.03
CA CYS A 40 -3.66 -9.68 -10.41
C CYS A 40 -2.66 -10.40 -11.32
N LYS A 41 -3.15 -11.22 -12.25
CA LYS A 41 -2.30 -12.01 -13.17
C LYS A 41 -1.22 -11.18 -13.87
N VAL A 42 -1.49 -9.93 -14.23
CA VAL A 42 -0.50 -9.05 -14.89
C VAL A 42 0.76 -8.82 -14.04
N PHE A 43 0.67 -8.90 -12.70
CA PHE A 43 1.78 -8.69 -11.78
C PHE A 43 2.58 -9.97 -11.46
N THR A 44 2.14 -11.14 -11.96
CA THR A 44 2.92 -12.37 -11.84
C THR A 44 4.11 -12.39 -12.80
N TYR A 45 4.05 -11.62 -13.88
CA TYR A 45 5.11 -11.46 -14.86
C TYR A 45 6.31 -10.70 -14.28
N PRO A 46 7.53 -10.85 -14.83
CA PRO A 46 8.70 -10.10 -14.38
C PRO A 46 8.56 -8.59 -14.65
N TYR A 47 7.92 -8.23 -15.76
CA TYR A 47 7.73 -6.84 -16.15
C TYR A 47 6.27 -6.52 -16.49
N THR A 48 5.93 -5.24 -16.40
CA THR A 48 4.64 -4.72 -16.85
C THR A 48 4.83 -3.58 -17.85
N ALA A 49 3.91 -3.50 -18.81
CA ALA A 49 3.86 -2.45 -19.82
C ALA A 49 2.52 -1.71 -19.75
N LEU A 50 2.56 -0.43 -20.14
CA LEU A 50 1.38 0.44 -20.20
C LEU A 50 1.00 0.69 -21.65
N HIS A 51 -0.29 0.56 -21.96
CA HIS A 51 -0.83 0.83 -23.28
C HIS A 51 -2.02 1.79 -23.18
N ASP A 52 -1.99 2.86 -23.95
CA ASP A 52 -3.09 3.81 -24.02
C ASP A 52 -4.38 3.13 -24.51
N ASN A 53 -5.49 3.48 -23.86
CA ASN A 53 -6.81 2.96 -24.14
C ASN A 53 -7.71 4.08 -24.67
N SER A 54 -7.93 4.10 -25.98
CA SER A 54 -8.76 5.09 -26.67
C SER A 54 -10.27 4.86 -26.53
N LYS A 55 -10.71 3.80 -25.85
CA LYS A 55 -12.14 3.49 -25.66
C LYS A 55 -12.82 4.45 -24.68
N PHE A 56 -12.06 5.09 -23.80
CA PHE A 56 -12.58 6.01 -22.80
C PHE A 56 -12.42 7.46 -23.28
N ARG A 57 -13.49 8.23 -23.16
CA ARG A 57 -13.50 9.66 -23.45
C ARG A 57 -14.10 10.41 -22.26
N PHE A 58 -13.32 11.32 -21.70
CA PHE A 58 -13.77 12.18 -20.62
C PHE A 58 -14.34 13.48 -21.19
N VAL A 59 -15.34 14.02 -20.49
CA VAL A 59 -15.81 15.38 -20.69
C VAL A 59 -14.91 16.28 -19.87
N ILE A 60 -14.19 17.18 -20.53
CA ILE A 60 -13.23 18.07 -19.88
C ILE A 60 -13.90 19.41 -19.63
N ASP A 61 -13.88 19.84 -18.37
CA ASP A 61 -14.31 21.18 -17.97
C ASP A 61 -13.32 22.24 -18.44
N ASN A 62 -13.85 23.38 -18.91
CA ASN A 62 -13.03 24.45 -19.49
C ASN A 62 -12.11 25.12 -18.46
N GLU A 63 -12.56 25.30 -17.22
CA GLU A 63 -11.73 25.91 -16.17
C GLU A 63 -10.69 24.93 -15.67
N ALA A 64 -11.04 23.65 -15.50
CA ALA A 64 -10.06 22.60 -15.19
C ALA A 64 -8.94 22.54 -16.24
N LYS A 65 -9.28 22.67 -17.52
CA LYS A 65 -8.29 22.71 -18.61
C LYS A 65 -7.33 23.89 -18.51
N LYS A 66 -7.81 25.06 -18.08
CA LYS A 66 -6.95 26.25 -17.89
C LYS A 66 -6.00 26.07 -16.70
N GLN A 67 -6.48 25.47 -15.61
CA GLN A 67 -5.70 25.31 -14.38
C GLN A 67 -4.71 24.13 -14.46
N LEU A 68 -5.05 23.06 -15.19
CA LEU A 68 -4.28 21.81 -15.23
C LEU A 68 -3.88 21.38 -16.67
N PRO A 69 -3.35 22.30 -17.51
CA PRO A 69 -3.14 22.03 -18.94
C PRO A 69 -2.17 20.87 -19.22
N ASN A 70 -1.26 20.59 -18.29
CA ASN A 70 -0.21 19.59 -18.46
C ASN A 70 -0.66 18.15 -18.14
N ILE A 71 -1.80 17.97 -17.48
CA ILE A 71 -2.26 16.64 -17.01
C ILE A 71 -3.70 16.31 -17.41
N ILE A 72 -4.49 17.31 -17.83
CA ILE A 72 -5.91 17.15 -18.10
C ILE A 72 -6.21 16.20 -19.28
N ASP A 73 -5.26 16.07 -20.21
CA ASP A 73 -5.39 15.23 -21.42
C ASP A 73 -4.78 13.82 -21.25
N ASN A 74 -4.44 13.40 -20.02
CA ASN A 74 -3.96 12.06 -19.75
C ASN A 74 -4.99 11.00 -20.16
N LYS A 75 -4.54 9.97 -20.88
CA LYS A 75 -5.39 8.88 -21.37
C LYS A 75 -5.48 7.76 -20.33
N VAL A 76 -6.59 7.04 -20.35
CA VAL A 76 -6.70 5.76 -19.64
C VAL A 76 -5.66 4.80 -20.19
N GLN A 77 -4.99 4.04 -19.33
CA GLN A 77 -4.00 3.05 -19.71
C GLN A 77 -4.38 1.66 -19.21
N ASN A 78 -4.15 0.65 -20.05
CA ASN A 78 -4.23 -0.75 -19.68
C ASN A 78 -2.84 -1.24 -19.27
N ILE A 79 -2.80 -2.13 -18.29
CA ILE A 79 -1.58 -2.80 -17.83
C ILE A 79 -1.54 -4.19 -18.42
N THR A 80 -0.42 -4.57 -19.02
CA THR A 80 -0.13 -5.93 -19.52
C THR A 80 1.14 -6.46 -18.86
N GLY A 81 1.18 -7.76 -18.58
CA GLY A 81 2.39 -8.43 -18.12
C GLY A 81 3.19 -8.95 -19.32
N THR A 82 4.52 -8.87 -19.24
CA THR A 82 5.44 -9.37 -20.28
C THR A 82 6.64 -10.07 -19.66
N GLU A 83 7.12 -11.12 -20.32
CA GLU A 83 8.34 -11.83 -19.94
C GLU A 83 9.60 -11.03 -20.27
N ASP A 84 9.51 -10.15 -21.27
CA ASP A 84 10.64 -9.39 -21.77
C ASP A 84 10.26 -7.96 -22.15
N LEU A 85 11.23 -7.06 -22.07
CA LEU A 85 11.13 -5.66 -22.46
C LEU A 85 12.35 -5.29 -23.31
N GLU A 86 12.18 -4.35 -24.22
CA GLU A 86 13.33 -3.75 -24.89
C GLU A 86 14.31 -3.14 -23.87
N GLU A 87 15.61 -3.17 -24.17
CA GLU A 87 16.66 -2.79 -23.22
C GLU A 87 16.42 -1.39 -22.62
N SER A 88 16.05 -0.42 -23.46
CA SER A 88 15.76 0.95 -23.02
C SER A 88 14.56 1.05 -22.06
N LEU A 89 13.60 0.13 -22.15
CA LEU A 89 12.44 0.05 -21.26
C LEU A 89 12.79 -0.69 -19.97
N LYS A 90 13.64 -1.72 -20.03
CA LYS A 90 14.17 -2.40 -18.84
C LYS A 90 14.95 -1.45 -17.95
N GLU A 91 15.86 -0.66 -18.53
CA GLU A 91 16.62 0.35 -17.79
C GLU A 91 15.70 1.34 -17.07
N LYS A 92 14.63 1.80 -17.75
CA LYS A 92 13.63 2.68 -17.14
C LYS A 92 12.81 1.97 -16.07
N TYR A 93 12.43 0.71 -16.27
CA TYR A 93 11.67 -0.07 -15.31
C TYR A 93 12.46 -0.28 -14.03
N CYS A 94 13.72 -0.72 -14.14
CA CYS A 94 14.61 -1.02 -13.03
C CYS A 94 15.34 0.19 -12.46
N LYS A 95 15.08 1.40 -12.98
CA LYS A 95 15.67 2.64 -12.48
C LYS A 95 15.47 2.76 -10.97
N LYS A 96 16.56 3.06 -10.26
CA LYS A 96 16.53 3.35 -8.83
C LYS A 96 15.58 4.50 -8.52
N ARG A 97 14.71 4.31 -7.52
CA ARG A 97 13.70 5.26 -7.06
C ARG A 97 13.73 5.39 -5.54
N ASN A 98 13.50 6.62 -5.09
CA ASN A 98 13.10 6.93 -3.73
C ASN A 98 11.61 7.27 -3.79
N ILE A 99 10.78 6.51 -3.08
CA ILE A 99 9.32 6.61 -3.16
C ILE A 99 8.80 7.09 -1.82
N GLY A 100 8.13 8.24 -1.80
CA GLY A 100 7.44 8.78 -0.64
C GLY A 100 5.97 8.34 -0.59
N ILE A 101 5.49 7.95 0.57
CA ILE A 101 4.10 7.57 0.85
C ILE A 101 3.58 8.41 1.99
N VAL A 102 2.33 8.85 1.87
CA VAL A 102 1.60 9.58 2.90
C VAL A 102 0.19 9.04 3.02
N PHE A 103 -0.32 8.90 4.24
CA PHE A 103 -1.75 8.72 4.48
C PHE A 103 -2.43 10.08 4.57
N SER A 104 -3.49 10.28 3.80
CA SER A 104 -4.27 11.52 3.84
C SER A 104 -5.71 11.21 4.25
N GLY A 105 -6.23 11.99 5.20
CA GLY A 105 -7.58 11.82 5.75
C GLY A 105 -7.68 10.82 6.91
N GLY A 106 -8.90 10.37 7.20
CA GLY A 106 -9.18 9.44 8.27
C GLY A 106 -8.69 8.00 7.97
N PRO A 107 -8.47 7.17 9.00
CA PRO A 107 -8.00 5.80 8.81
C PRO A 107 -9.05 4.94 8.10
N ALA A 108 -8.58 4.11 7.17
CA ALA A 108 -9.39 3.10 6.48
C ALA A 108 -8.68 1.73 6.54
N PRO A 109 -9.43 0.62 6.74
CA PRO A 109 -8.85 -0.72 6.69
C PRO A 109 -8.14 -1.00 5.35
N GLY A 110 -6.93 -1.56 5.41
CA GLY A 110 -6.15 -1.95 4.23
C GLY A 110 -5.03 -0.98 3.83
N GLY A 111 -4.90 0.19 4.46
CA GLY A 111 -3.82 1.14 4.15
C GLY A 111 -2.42 0.53 4.24
N HIS A 112 -2.15 -0.31 5.24
CA HIS A 112 -0.86 -1.01 5.36
C HIS A 112 -0.65 -2.08 4.26
N ASN A 113 -1.70 -2.68 3.71
CA ASN A 113 -1.57 -3.60 2.58
C ASN A 113 -1.15 -2.87 1.30
N VAL A 114 -1.55 -1.61 1.13
CA VAL A 114 -1.08 -0.76 0.03
C VAL A 114 0.42 -0.53 0.14
N ILE A 115 0.90 -0.21 1.35
CA ILE A 115 2.34 -0.02 1.63
C ILE A 115 3.11 -1.32 1.37
N ALA A 116 2.62 -2.46 1.87
CA ALA A 116 3.26 -3.76 1.66
C ALA A 116 3.37 -4.12 0.17
N GLY A 117 2.27 -4.00 -0.58
CA GLY A 117 2.28 -4.29 -2.02
C GLY A 117 3.20 -3.37 -2.82
N LEU A 118 3.26 -2.08 -2.46
CA LEU A 118 4.18 -1.13 -3.08
C LEU A 118 5.63 -1.46 -2.73
N TYR A 119 5.92 -1.82 -1.48
CA TYR A 119 7.25 -2.22 -1.05
C TYR A 119 7.73 -3.44 -1.85
N ASP A 120 6.93 -4.50 -1.92
CA ASP A 120 7.25 -5.72 -2.66
C ASP A 120 7.49 -5.43 -4.15
N ALA A 121 6.62 -4.65 -4.78
CA ALA A 121 6.76 -4.27 -6.19
C ALA A 121 8.00 -3.40 -6.44
N ALA A 122 8.28 -2.43 -5.56
CA ALA A 122 9.46 -1.58 -5.67
C ALA A 122 10.74 -2.39 -5.50
N LYS A 123 10.83 -3.28 -4.50
CA LYS A 123 12.01 -4.14 -4.30
C LYS A 123 12.20 -5.13 -5.46
N LYS A 124 11.11 -5.68 -6.01
CA LYS A 124 11.14 -6.53 -7.21
C LYS A 124 11.66 -5.76 -8.44
N ALA A 125 11.26 -4.50 -8.61
CA ALA A 125 11.73 -3.67 -9.72
C ALA A 125 13.21 -3.26 -9.57
N GLY A 126 13.68 -3.09 -8.33
CA GLY A 126 15.08 -2.80 -8.05
C GLY A 126 15.38 -2.87 -6.54
N PRO A 127 16.36 -3.68 -6.09
CA PRO A 127 16.63 -3.86 -4.67
C PRO A 127 17.12 -2.58 -3.97
N GLU A 128 17.75 -1.69 -4.73
CA GLU A 128 18.21 -0.37 -4.26
C GLU A 128 17.10 0.66 -4.06
N ASN A 129 15.85 0.33 -4.42
CA ASN A 129 14.72 1.23 -4.22
C ASN A 129 14.48 1.44 -2.72
N LYS A 130 14.21 2.69 -2.35
CA LYS A 130 13.92 3.08 -0.97
C LYS A 130 12.51 3.61 -0.86
N ILE A 131 11.83 3.22 0.21
CA ILE A 131 10.45 3.59 0.50
C ILE A 131 10.45 4.42 1.78
N TYR A 132 9.78 5.56 1.74
CA TYR A 132 9.74 6.55 2.80
C TYR A 132 8.29 6.83 3.20
N GLY A 133 7.97 6.67 4.48
CA GLY A 133 6.65 7.00 5.03
C GLY A 133 6.69 8.34 5.75
N PHE A 134 5.91 9.31 5.26
CA PHE A 134 5.75 10.60 5.93
C PHE A 134 4.80 10.48 7.12
N LEU A 135 5.21 11.07 8.24
CA LEU A 135 4.45 11.06 9.48
C LEU A 135 3.35 12.14 9.44
N LEU A 136 2.29 11.96 10.25
CA LEU A 136 1.23 12.96 10.42
C LEU A 136 0.52 13.42 9.12
N GLY A 137 0.61 12.65 8.04
CA GLY A 137 -0.06 12.96 6.79
C GLY A 137 0.67 14.03 5.96
N PRO A 138 -0.05 14.89 5.21
CA PRO A 138 0.57 15.91 4.35
C PRO A 138 1.48 16.87 5.11
N ASP A 139 1.22 17.10 6.40
CA ASP A 139 2.03 17.97 7.25
C ASP A 139 3.46 17.43 7.39
N GLY A 140 3.66 16.11 7.50
CA GLY A 140 5.01 15.54 7.53
C GLY A 140 5.80 15.73 6.25
N ILE A 141 5.13 15.96 5.10
CA ILE A 141 5.82 16.34 3.86
C ILE A 141 6.37 17.77 3.99
N LEU A 142 5.60 18.68 4.59
CA LEU A 142 6.00 20.07 4.78
C LEU A 142 7.14 20.20 5.80
N GLU A 143 7.05 19.44 6.89
CA GLU A 143 8.03 19.45 7.99
C GLU A 143 9.22 18.50 7.77
N ASN A 144 9.21 17.75 6.65
CA ASN A 144 10.22 16.73 6.34
C ASN A 144 10.36 15.65 7.44
N GLU A 145 9.23 15.30 8.06
CA GLU A 145 9.13 14.24 9.05
C GLU A 145 8.83 12.90 8.38
N VAL A 146 9.86 12.07 8.24
CA VAL A 146 9.81 10.88 7.42
C VAL A 146 10.64 9.74 8.00
N ILE A 147 10.18 8.50 7.81
CA ILE A 147 10.91 7.28 8.17
C ILE A 147 11.13 6.40 6.95
N GLU A 148 12.29 5.74 6.85
CA GLU A 148 12.50 4.69 5.84
C GLU A 148 11.73 3.42 6.27
N ILE A 149 10.92 2.88 5.37
CA ILE A 149 10.15 1.65 5.58
C ILE A 149 11.05 0.47 5.20
N THR A 150 11.22 -0.47 6.13
CA THR A 150 12.12 -1.63 6.00
C THR A 150 11.40 -2.95 6.13
#